data_AF-A0A926JVA4-F1
#
_entry.id   AF-A0A926JVA4-F1
#
_cell.length_a   1.000
_cell.length_b   1.000
_cell.length_c   1.000
_cell.angle_alpha   90.00
_cell.angle_beta   90.00
_cell.angle_gamma   90.00
#
_symmetry.space_group_name_H-M   'P 1'
#
loop_
_entity.id
_entity.type
_entity.pdbx_description
1 polymer ?
#
loop_
_entity_poly.entity_id
_entity_poly.type
_entity_poly.pdbx_seq_one_letter_code
_entity_poly.pdbx_strand_id
1 'polypeptide(L)'
;PQEYEARNNFLKEGETIDEKRELQGQSPYLINAGLNYKSEETGLETGLFYNVQGKTLEVVGSAGLNPDVYTMPFNSLNFNFSKTLGEEQRSKISLKVNNLLDDDRQSQYESFRAQNQNFSFRAPGREFSIGYSYRF
;
A
#
# COMPACT_ATOMS: atom_id res chain seq x y z
N PRO A 1 7.63 17.46 24.52
CA PRO A 1 8.19 17.34 25.88
C PRO A 1 7.63 16.15 26.69
N GLN A 2 6.31 16.10 26.94
CA GLN A 2 5.70 15.08 27.82
C GLN A 2 5.77 13.63 27.26
N GLU A 3 5.66 13.44 25.94
CA GLU A 3 5.78 12.11 25.31
C GLU A 3 7.22 11.56 25.40
N TYR A 4 8.22 12.40 25.13
CA TYR A 4 9.64 12.00 25.18
C TYR A 4 10.05 11.58 26.59
N GLU A 5 9.67 12.37 27.60
CA GLU A 5 9.95 12.02 29.00
C GLU A 5 9.27 10.70 29.42
N ALA A 6 8.02 10.50 29.01
CA ALA A 6 7.33 9.25 29.27
C ALA A 6 8.03 8.06 28.58
N ARG A 7 8.38 8.16 27.29
CA ARG A 7 9.16 7.13 26.58
C ARG A 7 10.50 6.83 27.26
N ASN A 8 11.20 7.87 27.72
CA ASN A 8 12.47 7.74 28.43
C ASN A 8 12.34 6.96 29.75
N ASN A 9 11.22 7.12 30.46
CA ASN A 9 10.95 6.40 31.71
C ASN A 9 10.69 4.90 31.51
N PHE A 10 10.31 4.48 30.31
CA PHE A 10 10.01 3.09 29.96
C PHE A 10 11.05 2.46 29.01
N LEU A 11 12.22 3.08 28.86
CA LEU A 11 13.32 2.54 28.05
C LEU A 11 13.76 1.16 28.54
N LYS A 12 13.92 0.22 27.61
CA LYS A 12 14.55 -1.06 27.91
C LYS A 12 16.07 -0.91 27.97
N GLU A 13 16.72 -1.84 28.66
CA GLU A 13 18.17 -1.82 28.82
C GLU A 13 18.90 -1.85 27.46
N GLY A 14 19.64 -0.77 27.16
CA GLY A 14 20.36 -0.57 25.90
C GLY A 14 19.54 0.01 24.74
N GLU A 15 18.29 0.42 24.97
CA GLU A 15 17.46 1.15 24.01
C GLU A 15 17.78 2.65 24.05
N THR A 16 17.84 3.29 22.88
CA THR A 16 17.99 4.75 22.75
C THR A 16 16.79 5.30 21.98
N ILE A 17 16.18 6.37 22.50
CA ILE A 17 15.03 7.03 21.86
C ILE A 17 15.43 8.42 21.39
N ASP A 18 15.11 8.72 20.13
CA ASP A 18 15.27 10.05 19.56
C ASP A 18 14.15 10.99 20.05
N GLU A 19 14.47 12.28 20.17
CA GLU A 19 13.50 13.33 20.51
C GLU A 19 12.40 13.49 19.42
N LYS A 20 12.71 13.04 18.19
CA LYS A 20 11.82 13.11 17.04
C LYS A 20 11.48 11.72 16.54
N ARG A 21 10.23 11.54 16.13
CA ARG A 21 9.73 10.32 15.49
C ARG A 21 8.98 10.66 14.20
N GLU A 22 8.75 9.65 13.38
CA GLU A 22 7.86 9.75 12.22
C GLU A 22 6.44 10.14 12.65
N LEU A 23 5.77 10.90 11.80
CA LEU A 23 4.37 11.27 12.01
C LEU A 23 3.48 10.06 11.77
N GLN A 24 2.47 9.90 12.62
CA GLN A 24 1.49 8.82 12.48
C GLN A 24 0.73 8.96 11.16
N GLY A 25 0.60 7.86 10.43
CA GLY A 25 -0.11 7.78 9.15
C GLY A 25 0.65 8.34 7.95
N GLN A 26 1.90 8.82 8.13
CA GLN A 26 2.72 9.29 7.02
C GLN A 26 3.77 8.26 6.63
N SER A 27 3.67 7.76 5.40
CA SER A 27 4.70 6.90 4.83
C SER A 27 5.96 7.72 4.53
N PRO A 28 7.16 7.26 4.88
CA PRO A 28 8.41 7.96 4.60
C PRO A 28 8.67 8.08 3.09
N TYR A 29 8.11 7.19 2.28
CA TYR A 29 8.16 7.27 0.83
C TYR A 29 6.92 6.64 0.18
N LEU A 30 6.58 7.14 -1.00
CA LEU A 30 5.55 6.61 -1.88
C LEU A 30 6.09 6.60 -3.30
N ILE A 31 5.99 5.48 -4.00
CA ILE A 31 6.43 5.36 -5.39
C ILE A 31 5.24 4.96 -6.24
N ASN A 32 4.99 5.71 -7.30
CA ASN A 32 3.97 5.38 -8.30
C ASN A 32 4.64 5.42 -9.67
N ALA A 33 4.62 4.30 -10.38
CA ALA A 33 5.15 4.16 -11.72
C ALA A 33 4.08 3.56 -12.63
N GLY A 34 4.00 4.03 -13.87
CA GLY A 34 2.97 3.60 -14.81
C GLY A 34 3.52 3.50 -16.23
N LEU A 35 3.22 2.40 -16.91
CA LEU A 35 3.43 2.20 -18.33
C LEU A 35 2.06 2.06 -19.00
N ASN A 36 1.81 2.86 -20.03
CA ASN A 36 0.54 2.86 -20.74
C ASN A 36 0.78 2.77 -22.24
N TYR A 37 -0.03 1.97 -22.91
CA TYR A 37 -0.08 1.89 -24.36
C TYR A 37 -1.51 2.06 -24.83
N LYS A 38 -1.72 3.00 -25.76
CA LYS A 38 -3.01 3.29 -26.37
C LYS A 38 -2.84 3.36 -27.88
N SER A 39 -3.70 2.65 -28.61
CA SER A 39 -3.79 2.70 -30.06
C SER A 39 -5.24 2.97 -30.44
N GLU A 40 -5.50 4.13 -31.04
CA GLU A 40 -6.84 4.54 -31.46
C GLU A 40 -7.31 3.78 -32.71
N GLU A 41 -6.38 3.50 -33.64
CA GLU A 41 -6.64 2.69 -34.83
C GLU A 41 -7.17 1.31 -34.47
N THR A 42 -6.51 0.65 -33.52
CA THR A 42 -6.95 -0.67 -33.08
C THR A 42 -7.98 -0.57 -31.95
N GLY A 43 -8.24 0.59 -31.35
CA GLY A 43 -9.06 0.73 -30.15
C GLY A 43 -8.50 0.00 -28.92
N LEU A 44 -7.21 -0.31 -28.89
CA LEU A 44 -6.54 -1.03 -27.80
C LEU A 44 -5.98 -0.06 -26.76
N GLU A 45 -6.21 -0.34 -25.49
CA GLU A 45 -5.65 0.40 -24.37
C GLU A 45 -5.20 -0.58 -23.29
N THR A 46 -3.94 -0.51 -22.90
CA THR A 46 -3.35 -1.33 -21.84
C THR A 46 -2.48 -0.49 -20.93
N GLY A 47 -2.45 -0.83 -19.65
CA GLY A 47 -1.70 -0.11 -18.63
C GLY A 47 -1.19 -1.05 -17.55
N LEU A 48 0.03 -0.80 -17.09
CA LEU A 48 0.66 -1.48 -15.98
C LEU A 48 1.12 -0.43 -14.97
N PHE A 49 0.69 -0.57 -13.71
CA PHE A 49 0.87 0.43 -12.67
C PHE A 49 1.47 -0.20 -11.42
N TYR A 50 2.63 0.27 -11.01
CA TYR A 50 3.30 -0.17 -9.80
C TYR A 50 3.21 0.91 -8.72
N ASN A 51 2.68 0.55 -7.56
CA ASN A 51 2.47 1.44 -6.43
C ASN A 51 3.15 0.84 -5.19
N VAL A 52 4.01 1.61 -4.53
CA VAL A 52 4.71 1.19 -3.31
C VAL A 52 4.39 2.16 -2.19
N GLN A 53 4.02 1.60 -1.05
CA GLN A 53 3.92 2.31 0.22
C GLN A 53 4.98 1.80 1.17
N GLY A 54 5.82 2.70 1.69
CA GLY A 54 6.82 2.39 2.70
C GLY A 54 6.20 2.04 4.06
N LYS A 55 7.05 1.49 4.94
CA LYS A 55 6.69 1.20 6.32
C LYS A 55 6.18 2.46 7.00
N THR A 56 4.98 2.42 7.57
CA THR A 56 4.30 3.61 8.09
C THR A 56 3.93 3.39 9.56
N LEU A 57 4.23 4.36 10.43
CA LEU A 57 3.76 4.34 11.81
C LEU A 57 2.23 4.47 11.84
N GLU A 58 1.53 3.40 12.16
CA GLU A 58 0.06 3.32 12.13
C GLU A 58 -0.55 3.71 13.47
N VAL A 59 0.00 3.21 14.57
CA VAL A 59 -0.44 3.54 15.93
C VAL A 59 0.76 3.91 16.77
N VAL A 60 0.70 5.10 17.39
CA VAL A 60 1.66 5.50 18.40
C VAL A 60 1.30 4.78 19.69
N GLY A 61 2.21 3.92 20.16
CA GLY A 61 2.10 3.28 21.45
C GLY A 61 2.12 4.32 22.58
N SER A 62 1.55 3.97 23.73
CA SER A 62 1.48 4.84 24.91
C SER A 62 2.86 5.01 25.53
N ALA A 63 3.67 5.89 24.95
CA ALA A 63 4.95 6.39 25.46
C ALA A 63 5.81 5.35 26.20
N GLY A 64 5.98 4.15 25.62
CA GLY A 64 6.81 3.06 26.15
C GLY A 64 6.10 1.97 26.95
N LEU A 65 4.83 2.16 27.35
CA LEU A 65 4.02 1.08 27.95
C LEU A 65 3.53 0.08 26.89
N ASN A 66 3.10 0.59 25.73
CA ASN A 66 2.68 -0.21 24.58
C ASN A 66 3.63 0.02 23.41
N PRO A 67 3.97 -1.02 22.64
CA PRO A 67 4.79 -0.87 21.44
C PRO A 67 4.07 -0.09 20.35
N ASP A 68 4.86 0.60 19.52
CA ASP A 68 4.37 1.27 18.31
C ASP A 68 3.93 0.20 17.29
N VAL A 69 2.87 0.49 16.53
CA VAL A 69 2.39 -0.38 15.45
C VAL A 69 2.79 0.23 14.12
N TYR A 70 3.39 -0.58 13.27
CA TYR A 70 3.76 -0.18 11.92
C TYR A 70 3.00 -0.99 10.88
N THR A 71 2.44 -0.31 9.87
CA THR A 71 2.07 -0.97 8.62
C THR A 71 3.34 -1.32 7.87
N MET A 72 3.48 -2.57 7.45
CA MET A 72 4.61 -3.06 6.67
C MET A 72 4.56 -2.51 5.24
N PRO A 73 5.71 -2.42 4.54
CA PRO A 73 5.73 -1.99 3.16
C PRO A 73 4.80 -2.82 2.28
N PHE A 74 4.05 -2.16 1.40
CA PHE A 74 3.07 -2.80 0.53
C PHE A 74 3.31 -2.41 -0.93
N ASN A 75 3.31 -3.41 -1.81
CA ASN A 75 3.64 -3.29 -3.23
C ASN A 75 2.48 -3.81 -4.10
N SER A 76 1.82 -2.90 -4.81
CA SER A 76 0.70 -3.24 -5.70
C SER A 76 1.09 -3.05 -7.15
N LEU A 77 1.08 -4.15 -7.92
CA LEU A 77 1.17 -4.11 -9.37
C LEU A 77 -0.23 -4.31 -9.98
N ASN A 78 -0.76 -3.30 -10.65
CA ASN A 78 -2.10 -3.35 -11.23
C ASN A 78 -1.98 -3.36 -12.77
N PHE A 79 -2.76 -4.23 -13.41
CA PHE A 79 -2.82 -4.36 -14.86
C PHE A 79 -4.22 -4.03 -15.35
N ASN A 80 -4.30 -3.17 -16.37
CA ASN A 80 -5.54 -2.80 -17.02
C ASN A 80 -5.41 -3.10 -18.51
N PHE A 81 -6.43 -3.74 -19.09
CA PHE A 81 -6.57 -3.96 -20.52
C PHE A 81 -7.97 -3.57 -20.94
N SER A 82 -8.10 -2.94 -22.09
CA SER A 82 -9.39 -2.73 -22.71
C SER A 82 -9.29 -2.63 -24.22
N LYS A 83 -10.37 -3.01 -24.88
CA LYS A 83 -10.48 -3.03 -26.33
C LYS A 83 -11.84 -2.52 -26.75
N THR A 84 -11.82 -1.49 -27.59
CA THR A 84 -13.01 -1.00 -28.28
C THR A 84 -13.21 -1.79 -29.58
N LEU A 85 -14.46 -2.09 -29.89
CA LEU A 85 -14.91 -3.00 -30.94
C LEU A 85 -15.92 -2.27 -31.86
N GLY A 86 -15.93 -2.68 -33.13
CA GLY A 86 -16.77 -2.12 -34.18
C GLY A 86 -16.15 -0.90 -34.87
N GLU A 87 -16.56 -0.64 -36.11
CA GLU A 87 -16.07 0.48 -36.93
C GLU A 87 -16.32 1.83 -36.26
N GLU A 88 -17.49 1.96 -35.64
CA GLU A 88 -17.88 3.17 -34.90
C GLU A 88 -17.37 3.20 -33.46
N GLN A 89 -16.60 2.18 -33.04
CA GLN A 89 -15.98 2.12 -31.71
C GLN A 89 -16.96 2.30 -30.52
N ARG A 90 -18.19 1.78 -30.66
CA ARG A 90 -19.26 1.96 -29.66
C ARG A 90 -19.24 0.93 -28.54
N SER A 91 -18.64 -0.24 -28.76
CA SER A 91 -18.57 -1.32 -27.77
C SER A 91 -17.18 -1.40 -27.16
N LYS A 92 -17.03 -1.49 -25.85
CA LYS A 92 -15.73 -1.66 -25.19
C LYS A 92 -15.77 -2.82 -24.19
N ILE A 93 -14.80 -3.72 -24.29
CA ILE A 93 -14.52 -4.76 -23.29
C ILE A 93 -13.31 -4.34 -22.47
N SER A 94 -13.29 -4.71 -21.20
CA SER A 94 -12.20 -4.38 -20.27
C SER A 94 -11.92 -5.53 -19.31
N LEU A 95 -10.65 -5.68 -18.97
CA LEU A 95 -10.13 -6.56 -17.95
C LEU A 95 -9.22 -5.72 -17.04
N LYS A 96 -9.39 -5.84 -15.73
CA LYS A 96 -8.50 -5.26 -14.74
C LYS A 96 -8.06 -6.34 -13.76
N VAL A 97 -6.79 -6.30 -13.38
CA VAL A 97 -6.21 -7.15 -12.36
C VAL A 97 -5.54 -6.24 -11.34
N ASN A 98 -6.06 -6.20 -10.12
CA ASN A 98 -5.44 -5.46 -9.03
C ASN A 98 -4.56 -6.37 -8.20
N ASN A 99 -3.45 -5.82 -7.70
CA ASN A 99 -2.48 -6.51 -6.85
C ASN A 99 -1.97 -7.82 -7.47
N LEU A 100 -1.48 -7.77 -8.70
CA LEU A 100 -0.90 -8.90 -9.43
C LEU A 100 0.24 -9.60 -8.65
N LEU A 101 0.96 -8.86 -7.80
CA LEU A 101 2.01 -9.42 -6.94
C LEU A 101 1.45 -10.28 -5.81
N ASP A 102 0.16 -10.18 -5.49
CA ASP A 102 -0.47 -10.85 -4.34
C ASP A 102 0.16 -10.44 -3.01
N ASP A 103 0.56 -9.17 -2.89
CA ASP A 103 1.15 -8.68 -1.65
C ASP A 103 0.06 -8.48 -0.60
N ASP A 104 0.42 -8.69 0.67
CA ASP A 104 -0.50 -8.59 1.80
C ASP A 104 -0.29 -7.29 2.56
N ARG A 105 -1.38 -6.69 3.04
CA ARG A 105 -1.30 -5.54 3.94
C ARG A 105 -1.22 -6.04 5.37
N GLN A 106 -0.05 -5.91 5.96
CA GLN A 106 0.20 -6.35 7.33
C GLN A 106 0.57 -5.17 8.21
N SER A 107 0.12 -5.20 9.46
CA SER A 107 0.52 -4.28 10.51
C SER A 107 1.08 -5.08 11.66
N GLN A 108 2.22 -4.66 12.20
CA GLN A 108 2.94 -5.38 13.24
C GLN A 108 3.30 -4.44 14.40
N TYR A 109 3.23 -4.98 15.62
CA TYR A 109 3.86 -4.36 16.78
C TYR A 109 5.37 -4.49 16.67
N GLU A 110 6.05 -3.37 16.84
CA GLU A 110 7.51 -3.32 16.86
C GLU A 110 7.99 -2.80 18.21
N SER A 111 8.83 -3.59 18.87
CA SER A 111 9.40 -3.24 20.17
C SER A 111 10.87 -3.63 20.21
N PHE A 112 11.67 -2.86 20.94
CA PHE A 112 13.11 -3.09 21.03
C PHE A 112 13.41 -4.53 21.46
N ARG A 113 14.14 -5.24 20.58
CA ARG A 113 14.59 -6.65 20.70
C ARG A 113 13.49 -7.69 20.93
N ALA A 114 12.23 -7.34 20.72
CA ALA A 114 11.14 -8.31 20.76
C ALA A 114 10.90 -8.90 19.37
N GLN A 115 10.35 -10.12 19.31
CA GLN A 115 9.80 -10.60 18.05
C GLN A 115 8.56 -9.80 17.69
N ASN A 116 8.48 -9.37 16.43
CA ASN A 116 7.32 -8.67 15.91
C ASN A 116 6.07 -9.54 16.04
N GLN A 117 4.98 -8.93 16.48
CA GLN A 117 3.68 -9.60 16.56
C GLN A 117 2.71 -8.94 15.61
N ASN A 118 1.92 -9.74 14.90
CA ASN A 118 0.91 -9.21 13.99
C ASN A 118 -0.18 -8.48 14.77
N PHE A 119 -0.38 -7.21 14.45
CA PHE A 119 -1.49 -6.40 14.97
C PHE A 119 -2.74 -6.60 14.11
N SER A 120 -2.57 -6.48 12.79
CA SER A 120 -3.67 -6.60 11.82
C SER A 120 -3.13 -7.18 10.53
N PHE A 121 -3.95 -7.99 9.86
CA PHE A 121 -3.63 -8.62 8.60
C PHE A 121 -4.83 -8.48 7.67
N ARG A 122 -4.60 -7.90 6.49
CA ARG A 122 -5.56 -7.87 5.40
C ARG A 122 -4.89 -8.39 4.14
N ALA A 123 -5.39 -9.50 3.64
CA ALA A 123 -5.03 -10.04 2.34
C ALA A 123 -6.04 -9.51 1.30
N PRO A 124 -5.78 -8.38 0.62
CA PRO A 124 -6.61 -7.98 -0.50
C PRO A 124 -6.57 -9.02 -1.62
N GLY A 125 -5.51 -9.84 -1.67
CA GLY A 125 -5.31 -10.86 -2.70
C GLY A 125 -5.23 -10.24 -4.09
N ARG A 126 -5.32 -11.09 -5.11
CA ARG A 126 -5.52 -10.70 -6.51
C ARG A 126 -7.00 -10.51 -6.81
N GLU A 127 -7.38 -9.32 -7.26
CA GLU A 127 -8.75 -9.04 -7.70
C GLU A 127 -8.82 -8.97 -9.22
N PHE A 128 -9.79 -9.67 -9.81
CA PHE A 128 -10.05 -9.67 -11.25
C PHE A 128 -11.39 -9.02 -11.54
N SER A 129 -11.40 -8.04 -12.44
CA SER A 129 -12.60 -7.31 -12.87
C SER A 129 -12.75 -7.40 -14.38
N ILE A 130 -13.94 -7.79 -14.85
CA ILE A 130 -14.30 -7.80 -16.27
C ILE A 130 -15.47 -6.82 -16.47
N GLY A 131 -15.39 -6.01 -17.52
CA GLY A 131 -16.43 -5.03 -17.83
C GLY A 131 -16.74 -4.93 -19.32
N TYR A 132 -18.00 -4.67 -19.64
CA TYR A 132 -18.48 -4.33 -20.97
C TYR A 132 -19.23 -3.00 -20.91
N SER A 133 -19.04 -2.14 -21.91
CA SER A 133 -19.75 -0.87 -22.02
C SER A 133 -20.12 -0.56 -23.46
N TYR A 134 -21.28 0.06 -23.67
CA TYR A 134 -21.76 0.52 -24.97
C TYR A 134 -22.06 2.02 -24.94
N ARG A 135 -21.63 2.76 -25.97
CA ARG A 135 -21.89 4.19 -26.14
C ARG A 135 -22.96 4.42 -27.22
N PHE A 136 -24.07 5.05 -26.83
CA PHE A 136 -25.16 5.44 -27.72
C PHE A 136 -24.82 6.66 -28.57
#